data_AF-A0A5D3J6U5-F1
#
_entry.id   AF-A0A5D3J6U5-F1
#
_cell.length_a   1.000
_cell.length_b   1.000
_cell.length_c   1.000
_cell.angle_alpha   90.00
_cell.angle_beta   90.00
_cell.angle_gamma   90.00
#
_symmetry.space_group_name_H-M   'P 1'
#
loop_
_entity.id
_entity.type
_entity.pdbx_description
1 polymer ?
#
loop_
_entity_poly.entity_id
_entity_poly.type
_entity_poly.pdbx_seq_one_letter_code
_entity_poly.pdbx_strand_id
1 'polypeptide(L)'
;MRDLTSPSSWSVNAEYRCEFGGFFPVQIRFTPPHGHFDVAVCSPGELNPRWIVVFVTRDGQPFSVVRVMDAFNPELITHTLDLIECLDAGGYSFASIISTLSQEGAQ
;
A
#
# COMPACT_ATOMS: atom_id res chain seq x y z
N MET A 1 -10.38 -7.84 3.68
CA MET A 1 -10.02 -7.34 5.03
C MET A 1 -9.73 -8.45 6.02
N ARG A 2 -10.52 -9.53 6.09
CA ARG A 2 -10.30 -10.64 7.04
C ARG A 2 -8.91 -11.31 6.93
N ASP A 3 -8.32 -11.30 5.74
CA ASP A 3 -7.07 -12.02 5.45
C ASP A 3 -5.83 -11.12 5.43
N LEU A 4 -5.96 -9.82 5.69
CA LEU A 4 -4.82 -8.89 5.76
C LEU A 4 -4.56 -8.52 7.20
N THR A 5 -3.34 -8.78 7.67
CA THR A 5 -2.86 -8.25 8.95
C THR A 5 -2.19 -6.90 8.71
N SER A 6 -2.63 -5.90 9.45
CA SER A 6 -2.03 -4.57 9.47
C SER A 6 -0.92 -4.52 10.51
N PRO A 7 0.16 -3.76 10.26
CA PRO A 7 1.15 -3.46 11.28
C PRO A 7 0.48 -2.85 12.51
N SER A 8 1.04 -3.15 13.69
CA SER A 8 0.45 -2.72 14.96
C SER A 8 0.37 -1.19 14.99
N SER A 9 -0.80 -0.63 15.31
CA SER A 9 -1.14 0.81 15.36
C SER A 9 -1.60 1.50 14.07
N TRP A 10 -1.50 0.86 12.91
CA TRP A 10 -2.00 1.46 11.68
C TRP A 10 -3.53 1.35 11.58
N SER A 11 -4.15 2.39 11.02
CA SER A 11 -5.59 2.38 10.71
C SER A 11 -5.82 1.75 9.33
N VAL A 12 -6.89 0.96 9.21
CA VAL A 12 -7.28 0.27 7.97
C VAL A 12 -8.65 0.75 7.53
N ASN A 13 -8.72 1.35 6.35
CA ASN A 13 -9.97 1.85 5.76
C ASN A 13 -10.20 1.20 4.40
N ALA A 14 -11.30 0.47 4.24
CA ALA A 14 -11.73 -0.05 2.95
C ALA A 14 -12.69 0.94 2.27
N GLU A 15 -12.58 1.09 0.96
CA GLU A 15 -13.51 1.85 0.15
C GLU A 15 -14.81 1.07 -0.04
N TYR A 16 -15.95 1.70 0.25
CA TYR A 16 -17.27 1.07 0.07
C TYR A 16 -18.14 1.74 -0.99
N ARG A 17 -17.92 3.03 -1.28
CA ARG A 17 -18.81 3.86 -2.11
C ARG A 17 -18.09 4.93 -2.94
N CYS A 18 -16.88 4.63 -3.42
CA CYS A 18 -16.02 5.54 -4.20
C CYS A 18 -15.29 6.64 -3.41
N GLU A 19 -15.07 6.44 -2.10
CA GLU A 19 -14.42 7.42 -1.19
C GLU A 19 -12.97 7.76 -1.58
N PHE A 20 -12.34 6.95 -2.41
CA PHE A 20 -11.01 7.14 -2.97
C PHE A 20 -10.99 7.25 -4.50
N GLY A 21 -12.14 7.54 -5.10
CA GLY A 21 -12.31 7.76 -6.54
C GLY A 21 -13.01 6.62 -7.28
N GLY A 22 -13.25 5.47 -6.64
CA GLY A 22 -14.01 4.35 -7.23
C GLY A 22 -13.32 3.69 -8.43
N PHE A 23 -12.02 3.90 -8.56
CA PHE A 23 -11.22 3.45 -9.70
C PHE A 23 -10.92 1.95 -9.69
N PHE A 24 -10.95 1.34 -8.50
CA PHE A 24 -10.74 -0.08 -8.30
C PHE A 24 -11.95 -0.68 -7.57
N PRO A 25 -12.41 -1.89 -7.97
CA PRO A 25 -13.53 -2.55 -7.31
C PRO A 25 -13.35 -2.74 -5.80
N VAL A 26 -12.11 -2.93 -5.36
CA VAL A 26 -11.71 -2.93 -3.95
C VAL A 26 -10.45 -2.10 -3.80
N GLN A 27 -10.52 -1.08 -2.93
CA GLN A 27 -9.35 -0.35 -2.45
C GLN A 27 -9.32 -0.36 -0.93
N ILE A 28 -8.18 -0.71 -0.35
CA ILE A 28 -7.94 -0.67 1.10
C ILE A 28 -6.76 0.25 1.36
N ARG A 29 -6.95 1.26 2.21
CA ARG A 29 -5.88 2.15 2.67
C ARG A 29 -5.43 1.79 4.07
N PHE A 30 -4.12 1.78 4.24
CA PHE A 30 -3.42 1.60 5.48
C PHE A 30 -2.70 2.92 5.80
N THR A 31 -3.00 3.50 6.96
CA THR A 31 -2.44 4.80 7.37
C THR A 31 -1.75 4.66 8.72
N PRO A 32 -0.45 4.99 8.84
CA PRO A 32 0.27 4.97 10.11
C PRO A 32 -0.24 6.08 11.05
N PRO A 33 0.03 5.99 12.37
CA PRO A 33 -0.50 6.92 13.37
C PRO A 33 -0.17 8.40 13.12
N HIS A 34 1.02 8.70 12.58
CA HIS A 34 1.44 10.07 12.25
C HIS A 34 0.78 10.59 10.96
N GLY A 35 0.23 9.68 10.13
CA GLY A 35 -0.58 10.01 8.97
C GLY A 35 0.15 10.77 7.86
N HIS A 36 1.48 10.67 7.75
CA HIS A 36 2.25 11.40 6.72
C HIS A 36 2.09 10.79 5.31
N PHE A 37 1.74 9.52 5.23
CA PHE A 37 1.49 8.79 4.00
C PHE A 37 0.37 7.77 4.20
N ASP A 38 -0.12 7.25 3.10
CA ASP A 38 -1.05 6.12 3.00
C ASP A 38 -0.42 5.03 2.13
N VAL A 39 -0.75 3.78 2.43
CA VAL A 39 -0.49 2.64 1.55
C VAL A 39 -1.82 2.10 1.06
N ALA A 40 -2.04 2.08 -0.24
CA ALA A 40 -3.27 1.59 -0.85
C ALA A 40 -3.03 0.22 -1.50
N VAL A 41 -3.88 -0.75 -1.16
CA VAL A 41 -3.98 -2.05 -1.85
C VAL A 41 -5.19 -1.98 -2.76
N CYS A 42 -4.97 -2.13 -4.06
CA CYS A 42 -6.02 -2.05 -5.08
C CYS A 42 -6.18 -3.39 -5.79
N SER A 43 -7.43 -3.83 -5.95
CA SER A 43 -7.76 -5.02 -6.73
C SER A 43 -7.66 -4.79 -8.23
N PRO A 44 -7.55 -5.87 -9.03
CA PRO A 44 -7.80 -5.82 -10.45
C PRO A 44 -9.10 -5.10 -10.79
N GLY A 45 -9.08 -4.32 -11.85
CA GLY A 45 -10.21 -3.55 -12.36
C GLY A 45 -9.94 -3.04 -13.77
N GLU A 46 -10.80 -2.15 -14.27
CA GLU A 46 -10.69 -1.63 -15.64
C GLU A 46 -9.37 -0.88 -15.90
N LEU A 47 -8.82 -0.22 -14.88
CA LEU A 47 -7.55 0.51 -15.01
C LEU A 47 -6.31 -0.38 -14.98
N ASN A 48 -6.35 -1.49 -14.25
CA ASN A 48 -5.23 -2.40 -14.11
C ASN A 48 -5.73 -3.83 -13.86
N PRO A 49 -5.36 -4.82 -14.69
CA PRO A 49 -5.78 -6.21 -14.49
C PRO A 49 -5.10 -6.91 -13.30
N ARG A 50 -4.17 -6.25 -12.61
CA ARG A 50 -3.36 -6.83 -11.53
C ARG A 50 -3.66 -6.20 -10.18
N TRP A 51 -3.38 -6.94 -9.11
CA TRP A 51 -3.33 -6.38 -7.76
C TRP A 51 -2.10 -5.48 -7.66
N ILE A 52 -2.28 -4.29 -7.07
CA ILE A 52 -1.17 -3.36 -6.85
C ILE A 52 -1.16 -2.85 -5.42
N VAL A 53 0.04 -2.62 -4.90
CA VAL A 53 0.25 -1.88 -3.67
C VAL A 53 0.91 -0.56 -4.02
N VAL A 54 0.34 0.53 -3.54
CA VAL A 54 0.73 1.89 -3.89
C VAL A 54 1.08 2.65 -2.63
N PHE A 55 2.21 3.34 -2.65
CA PHE A 55 2.62 4.27 -1.61
C PHE A 55 2.24 5.69 -2.03
N VAL A 56 1.52 6.41 -1.16
CA VAL A 56 0.96 7.73 -1.44
C VAL A 56 1.28 8.68 -0.29
N THR A 57 2.02 9.75 -0.52
CA THR A 57 2.19 10.78 0.52
C THR A 57 0.98 11.71 0.60
N ARG A 58 0.80 12.39 1.73
CA ARG A 58 -0.30 13.36 1.91
C ARG A 58 -0.35 14.47 0.87
N ASP A 59 0.80 14.88 0.34
CA ASP A 59 0.88 15.92 -0.69
C ASP A 59 0.58 15.38 -2.10
N GLY A 60 0.21 14.10 -2.21
CA GLY A 60 -0.08 13.42 -3.48
C GLY A 60 1.16 13.07 -4.30
N GLN A 61 2.36 13.46 -3.84
CA GLN A 61 3.65 13.11 -4.43
C GLN A 61 4.74 12.97 -3.34
N PRO A 62 5.54 11.89 -3.34
CA PRO A 62 5.57 10.80 -4.31
C PRO A 62 4.34 9.88 -4.25
N PHE A 63 3.84 9.54 -5.44
CA PHE A 63 2.93 8.43 -5.69
C PHE A 63 3.72 7.35 -6.42
N SER A 64 3.81 6.14 -5.85
CA SER A 64 4.55 5.05 -6.50
C SER A 64 3.91 3.70 -6.29
N VAL A 65 3.91 2.88 -7.34
CA VAL A 65 3.54 1.47 -7.27
C VAL A 65 4.73 0.70 -6.72
N VAL A 66 4.58 0.14 -5.53
CA VAL A 66 5.65 -0.56 -4.81
C VAL A 66 5.57 -2.07 -4.94
N ARG A 67 4.39 -2.61 -5.31
CA ARG A 67 4.20 -4.02 -5.66
C ARG A 67 3.16 -4.18 -6.76
N VAL A 68 3.34 -5.22 -7.56
CA VAL A 68 2.35 -5.71 -8.53
C VAL A 68 2.25 -7.22 -8.40
N MET A 69 1.03 -7.77 -8.39
CA MET A 69 0.79 -9.21 -8.26
C MET A 69 -0.31 -9.66 -9.24
N ASP A 70 -0.11 -10.80 -9.90
CA ASP A 70 -1.12 -11.39 -10.81
C ASP A 70 -2.30 -12.03 -10.04
N ALA A 71 -2.10 -12.39 -8.77
CA ALA A 71 -3.12 -12.96 -7.90
C ALA A 71 -3.11 -12.29 -6.52
N PHE A 72 -4.23 -12.39 -5.79
CA PHE A 72 -4.30 -11.90 -4.41
C PHE A 72 -3.37 -12.71 -3.52
N ASN A 73 -2.35 -12.05 -2.95
CA ASN A 73 -1.39 -12.67 -2.05
C ASN A 73 -1.34 -11.88 -0.72
N PRO A 74 -2.11 -12.29 0.29
CA PRO A 74 -2.17 -11.58 1.57
C PRO A 74 -0.83 -11.58 2.31
N GLU A 75 -0.07 -12.68 2.25
CA GLU A 75 1.23 -12.78 2.91
C GLU A 75 2.23 -11.76 2.35
N LEU A 76 2.29 -11.62 1.02
CA LEU A 76 3.15 -10.64 0.38
C LEU A 76 2.70 -9.21 0.67
N ILE A 77 1.40 -8.95 0.71
CA ILE A 77 0.85 -7.63 1.07
C ILE A 77 1.25 -7.28 2.51
N THR A 78 1.03 -8.19 3.46
CA THR A 78 1.40 -7.98 4.87
C THR A 78 2.90 -7.77 5.01
N HIS A 79 3.74 -8.61 4.39
CA HIS A 79 5.19 -8.44 4.41
C HIS A 79 5.62 -7.07 3.88
N THR A 80 4.95 -6.57 2.83
CA THR A 80 5.20 -5.22 2.30
C THR A 80 4.86 -4.13 3.30
N LEU A 81 3.73 -4.26 4.01
CA LEU A 81 3.31 -3.30 5.03
C LEU A 81 4.27 -3.30 6.22
N ASP A 82 4.69 -4.48 6.69
CA ASP A 82 5.64 -4.63 7.79
C ASP A 82 7.01 -4.04 7.41
N LEU A 83 7.46 -4.24 6.17
CA LEU A 83 8.71 -3.63 5.69
C LEU A 83 8.62 -2.11 5.62
N ILE A 84 7.48 -1.56 5.17
CA ILE A 84 7.26 -0.10 5.19
C ILE A 84 7.31 0.43 6.62
N GLU A 85 6.60 -0.21 7.55
CA GLU A 85 6.64 0.18 8.97
C GLU A 85 8.07 0.13 9.52
N CYS A 86 8.82 -0.94 9.24
CA CYS A 86 10.19 -1.09 9.71
C CYS A 86 11.11 0.02 9.19
N LEU A 87 11.02 0.36 7.90
CA LEU A 87 11.82 1.42 7.31
C LEU A 87 11.41 2.81 7.80
N ASP A 88 10.10 3.06 7.96
CA ASP A 88 9.58 4.32 8.49
C ASP A 88 10.00 4.53 9.95
N ALA A 89 9.87 3.51 10.80
CA ALA A 89 10.35 3.52 12.18
C ALA A 89 11.88 3.68 12.27
N GLY A 90 12.61 3.21 11.25
CA GLY A 90 14.05 3.42 11.08
C GLY A 90 14.43 4.84 10.64
N GLY A 91 13.47 5.72 10.37
CA GLY A 91 13.71 7.11 9.94
C GLY A 91 14.14 7.24 8.49
N TYR A 92 13.86 6.24 7.64
CA TYR A 92 14.18 6.31 6.22
C TYR A 92 13.29 7.34 5.53
N SER A 93 13.85 8.06 4.56
CA SER A 93 13.05 8.96 3.72
C SER A 93 12.06 8.17 2.86
N PHE A 94 10.93 8.79 2.49
CA PHE A 94 9.94 8.14 1.61
C PHE A 94 10.54 7.69 0.28
N ALA A 95 11.49 8.46 -0.28
CA ALA A 95 12.19 8.06 -1.50
C ALA A 95 13.03 6.78 -1.29
N SER A 96 13.71 6.67 -0.15
CA SER A 96 14.46 5.46 0.22
C SER A 96 13.53 4.26 0.41
N ILE A 97 12.40 4.44 1.08
CA ILE A 97 11.39 3.39 1.28
C ILE A 97 10.89 2.87 -0.06
N ILE A 98 10.47 3.77 -0.96
CA ILE A 98 9.99 3.41 -2.30
C ILE A 98 11.08 2.70 -3.10
N SER A 99 12.32 3.19 -3.04
CA SER A 99 13.46 2.57 -3.73
C SER A 99 13.71 1.14 -3.25
N THR A 100 13.71 0.91 -1.93
CA THR A 100 13.89 -0.43 -1.34
C THR A 100 12.78 -1.39 -1.76
N LEU A 101 11.52 -0.94 -1.72
CA LEU A 101 10.38 -1.77 -2.11
C LEU A 101 10.37 -2.09 -3.61
N SER A 102 10.77 -1.13 -4.44
CA SER A 102 10.88 -1.32 -5.89
C SER A 102 11.96 -2.35 -6.25
N GLN A 103 13.06 -2.39 -5.49
CA GLN A 103 14.10 -3.41 -5.65
C GLN A 103 13.61 -4.80 -5.23
N GLU A 104 12.85 -4.88 -4.14
CA GLU A 104 12.31 -6.15 -3.65
C GLU A 104 11.16 -6.68 -4.53
N GLY A 105 10.35 -5.79 -5.12
CA GLY A 105 9.25 -6.16 -6.03
C GLY A 105 9.67 -6.49 -7.47
N ALA A 106 10.95 -6.33 -7.81
CA ALA A 106 11.50 -6.64 -9.13
C ALA A 106 12.09 -8.07 -9.25
N GLN A 107 12.10 -8.84 -8.15
CA GLN A 107 12.46 -10.26 -8.12
C GLN A 107 11.25 -11.15 -8.38
#